data_AF-A0A0A7RMD7-F1
#
_entry.id   AF-A0A0A7RMD7-F1
#
_cell.length_a   1.000
_cell.length_b   1.000
_cell.length_c   1.000
_cell.angle_alpha   90.00
_cell.angle_beta   90.00
_cell.angle_gamma   90.00
#
_symmetry.space_group_name_H-M   'P 1'
#
loop_
_entity.id
_entity.type
_entity.pdbx_description
1 polymer ?
#
loop_
_entity_poly.entity_id
_entity_poly.type
_entity_poly.pdbx_seq_one_letter_code
_entity_poly.pdbx_strand_id
1 'polypeptide(L)'
;MQSSSNNLLKQTSISKIKNPKSIVTKAVAKTHPKKKKLTPANAPSANVLSSGQQKSMEIIRQKIIGSAKEEAVRIKDEAYHQAKEEGYRDGYQEGELEGEKAAQELTQQAKKNLVETVNSTKQYIAAERNKIISFAIEMAEILVKHELDKDSGELLPLLDPILFKLEKPDQVITIHANPRYHEVLVKKMETKKKETANLRYIVLDNLKLSPYEVTVESTESFETFDLQEELHKFLQQIQETE
;
A
#
# COMPACT_ATOMS: atom_id res chain seq x y z
N MET A 1 -25.18 -36.99 37.27
CA MET A 1 -24.51 -35.82 37.86
C MET A 1 -23.89 -34.99 36.74
N GLN A 2 -24.31 -33.72 36.69
CA GLN A 2 -23.66 -32.51 36.17
C GLN A 2 -23.14 -32.46 34.72
N SER A 3 -23.93 -31.74 33.92
CA SER A 3 -23.51 -30.93 32.78
C SER A 3 -22.56 -29.81 33.25
N SER A 4 -21.53 -29.52 32.46
CA SER A 4 -20.81 -28.24 32.57
C SER A 4 -20.47 -27.73 31.18
N SER A 5 -21.38 -26.91 30.65
CA SER A 5 -21.16 -26.03 29.51
C SER A 5 -20.47 -24.77 30.01
N ASN A 6 -19.16 -24.66 29.85
CA ASN A 6 -18.43 -23.43 30.15
C ASN A 6 -18.56 -22.43 28.99
N ASN A 7 -19.20 -21.32 29.30
CA ASN A 7 -19.60 -20.23 28.42
C ASN A 7 -18.43 -19.24 28.27
N LEU A 8 -17.67 -19.33 27.17
CA LEU A 8 -16.48 -18.49 26.92
C LEU A 8 -16.76 -17.18 26.14
N LEU A 9 -18.00 -16.72 26.06
CA LEU A 9 -18.36 -15.52 25.26
C LEU A 9 -18.75 -14.27 26.07
N LYS A 10 -18.44 -14.22 27.38
CA LYS A 10 -18.77 -13.05 28.23
C LYS A 10 -17.60 -12.27 28.80
N GLN A 11 -16.38 -12.45 28.29
CA GLN A 11 -15.24 -11.68 28.76
C GLN A 11 -14.32 -11.28 27.61
N THR A 12 -14.73 -10.27 26.83
CA THR A 12 -13.77 -9.36 26.20
C THR A 12 -14.33 -7.93 26.24
N SER A 13 -13.69 -7.18 27.13
CA SER A 13 -13.58 -5.74 27.26
C SER A 13 -13.91 -4.94 25.99
N ILE A 14 -15.04 -4.23 26.03
CA ILE A 14 -15.36 -3.14 25.11
C ILE A 14 -14.37 -2.01 25.37
N SER A 15 -13.43 -1.82 24.44
CA SER A 15 -12.47 -0.73 24.48
C SER A 15 -13.20 0.59 24.21
N LYS A 16 -13.03 1.53 25.14
CA LYS A 16 -13.48 2.92 25.23
C LYS A 16 -13.94 3.58 23.91
N ILE A 17 -15.26 3.76 23.76
CA ILE A 17 -15.85 4.76 22.86
C ILE A 17 -15.68 6.15 23.51
N LYS A 18 -15.08 7.08 22.77
CA LYS A 18 -14.54 8.36 23.28
C LYS A 18 -15.56 9.51 23.38
N ASN A 19 -16.88 9.27 23.34
CA ASN A 19 -17.89 10.29 23.69
C ASN A 19 -19.23 9.60 24.01
N PRO A 20 -19.75 9.64 25.25
CA PRO A 20 -21.10 9.18 25.53
C PRO A 20 -22.10 10.15 24.89
N LYS A 21 -22.88 9.71 23.89
CA LYS A 21 -24.04 10.47 23.42
C LYS A 21 -25.04 10.57 24.58
N SER A 22 -25.17 11.77 25.14
CA SER A 22 -26.12 12.09 26.21
C SER A 22 -27.54 11.85 25.71
N ILE A 23 -28.29 10.99 26.41
CA ILE A 23 -29.74 10.93 26.28
C ILE A 23 -30.29 12.21 26.91
N VAL A 24 -30.60 13.21 26.09
CA VAL A 24 -31.21 14.46 26.55
C VAL A 24 -32.72 14.24 26.68
N THR A 25 -33.17 13.67 27.80
CA THR A 25 -34.57 13.78 28.20
C THR A 25 -34.82 15.19 28.73
N LYS A 26 -35.47 16.05 27.94
CA LYS A 26 -36.07 17.29 28.46
C LYS A 26 -37.23 16.91 29.37
N ALA A 27 -36.96 16.77 30.67
CA ALA A 27 -37.97 16.80 31.69
C ALA A 27 -38.64 18.18 31.68
N VAL A 28 -39.87 18.26 31.16
CA VAL A 28 -40.69 19.48 31.29
C VAL A 28 -41.16 19.55 32.73
N ALA A 29 -40.41 20.27 33.57
CA ALA A 29 -40.85 20.69 34.90
C ALA A 29 -41.97 21.72 34.73
N LYS A 30 -43.23 21.27 34.84
CA LYS A 30 -44.35 22.20 35.04
C LYS A 30 -44.33 22.65 36.51
N THR A 31 -44.04 23.93 36.67
CA THR A 31 -44.09 24.70 37.92
C THR A 31 -45.47 24.63 38.55
N HIS A 32 -45.55 24.14 39.79
CA HIS A 32 -46.74 24.31 40.63
C HIS A 32 -46.89 25.78 41.02
N PRO A 33 -48.06 26.43 40.79
CA PRO A 33 -48.28 27.78 41.28
C PRO A 33 -48.39 27.79 42.81
N LYS A 34 -47.66 28.71 43.43
CA LYS A 34 -47.58 28.98 44.87
C LYS A 34 -48.98 29.16 45.48
N LYS A 35 -49.27 28.43 46.56
CA LYS A 35 -50.42 28.67 47.45
C LYS A 35 -50.32 30.07 48.05
N LYS A 36 -51.24 30.96 47.66
CA LYS A 36 -51.46 32.26 48.30
C LYS A 36 -52.33 32.03 49.54
N LYS A 37 -51.79 32.37 50.72
CA LYS A 37 -52.48 32.37 52.02
C LYS A 37 -53.60 33.40 51.96
N LEU A 38 -54.85 32.98 52.17
CA LEU A 38 -56.00 33.86 52.39
C LEU A 38 -56.63 33.47 53.73
N THR A 39 -56.65 34.43 54.64
CA THR A 39 -57.28 34.39 55.97
C THR A 39 -58.81 34.50 55.87
N PRO A 40 -59.56 33.99 56.87
CA PRO A 40 -61.00 33.86 56.79
C PRO A 40 -61.70 35.17 57.15
N ALA A 41 -62.63 35.61 56.32
CA ALA A 41 -63.58 36.67 56.65
C ALA A 41 -64.98 36.22 56.23
N ASN A 42 -65.82 36.01 57.25
CA ASN A 42 -67.28 35.98 57.29
C ASN A 42 -68.07 35.15 56.25
N ALA A 43 -68.71 34.09 56.77
CA ALA A 43 -69.94 33.48 56.26
C ALA A 43 -71.09 34.52 56.19
N PRO A 44 -72.28 34.23 55.61
CA PRO A 44 -72.77 32.97 55.08
C PRO A 44 -73.47 33.08 53.70
N SER A 45 -73.35 32.05 52.88
CA SER A 45 -74.44 31.54 52.06
C SER A 45 -74.00 30.20 51.52
N ALA A 46 -74.05 29.21 52.40
CA ALA A 46 -74.17 27.83 51.98
C ALA A 46 -75.50 27.73 51.24
N ASN A 47 -75.48 28.02 49.93
CA ASN A 47 -76.45 27.40 49.04
C ASN A 47 -76.04 25.92 49.05
N VAL A 48 -76.57 25.20 50.04
CA VAL A 48 -76.46 23.74 50.12
C VAL A 48 -77.13 23.26 48.85
N LEU A 49 -76.30 22.99 47.83
CA LEU A 49 -76.72 22.29 46.63
C LEU A 49 -77.57 21.13 47.11
N SER A 50 -78.82 21.10 46.68
CA SER A 50 -79.77 20.03 47.01
C SER A 50 -79.04 18.69 46.83
N SER A 51 -79.33 17.71 47.69
CA SER A 51 -78.70 16.38 47.63
C SER A 51 -78.78 15.75 46.22
N GLY A 52 -79.73 16.18 45.38
CA GLY A 52 -79.80 15.87 43.95
C GLY A 52 -78.74 16.56 43.08
N GLN A 53 -78.43 17.83 43.31
CA GLN A 53 -77.39 18.57 42.57
C GLN A 53 -75.97 18.08 42.90
N GLN A 54 -75.69 17.73 44.15
CA GLN A 54 -74.40 17.14 44.56
C GLN A 54 -74.18 15.76 43.91
N LYS A 55 -75.22 14.93 43.84
CA LYS A 55 -75.18 13.64 43.12
C LYS A 55 -74.96 13.84 41.62
N SER A 56 -75.62 14.82 40.99
CA SER A 56 -75.43 15.12 39.57
C SER A 56 -74.00 15.60 39.25
N MET A 57 -73.42 16.43 40.11
CA MET A 57 -72.03 16.90 40.03
C MET A 57 -71.02 15.75 40.15
N GLU A 58 -71.26 14.79 41.06
CA GLU A 58 -70.39 13.62 41.23
C GLU A 58 -70.46 12.68 40.02
N ILE A 59 -71.65 12.49 39.43
CA ILE A 59 -71.82 11.72 38.18
C ILE A 59 -71.07 12.38 37.03
N ILE A 60 -71.18 13.71 36.87
CA ILE A 60 -70.45 14.47 35.85
C ILE A 60 -68.94 14.35 36.07
N ARG A 61 -68.48 14.46 37.32
CA ARG A 61 -67.07 14.31 37.69
C ARG A 61 -66.53 12.93 37.38
N GLN A 62 -67.26 11.87 37.74
CA GLN A 62 -66.91 10.49 37.42
C GLN A 62 -66.85 10.28 35.90
N LYS A 63 -67.79 10.87 35.15
CA LYS A 63 -67.80 10.81 33.69
C LYS A 63 -66.59 11.51 33.06
N ILE A 64 -66.22 12.70 33.54
CA ILE A 64 -65.04 13.44 33.06
C ILE A 64 -63.74 12.70 33.40
N ILE A 65 -63.63 12.12 34.61
CA ILE A 65 -62.45 11.34 35.00
C ILE A 65 -62.37 10.04 34.20
N GLY A 66 -63.50 9.39 33.95
CA GLY A 66 -63.60 8.19 33.11
C GLY A 66 -63.15 8.48 31.68
N SER A 67 -63.72 9.51 31.05
CA SER A 67 -63.34 9.91 29.69
C SER A 67 -61.89 10.34 29.60
N ALA A 68 -61.39 11.11 30.58
CA ALA A 68 -59.98 11.53 30.61
C ALA A 68 -59.01 10.35 30.77
N LYS A 69 -59.40 9.28 31.49
CA LYS A 69 -58.60 8.06 31.62
C LYS A 69 -58.58 7.26 30.32
N GLU A 70 -59.73 7.07 29.67
CA GLU A 70 -59.81 6.42 28.36
C GLU A 70 -58.99 7.17 27.30
N GLU A 71 -59.08 8.49 27.28
CA GLU A 71 -58.33 9.33 26.35
C GLU A 71 -56.82 9.28 26.65
N ALA A 72 -56.42 9.26 27.92
CA ALA A 72 -55.02 9.07 28.30
C ALA A 72 -54.47 7.71 27.87
N VAL A 73 -55.27 6.64 27.95
CA VAL A 73 -54.89 5.30 27.46
C VAL A 73 -54.75 5.30 25.94
N ARG A 74 -55.72 5.88 25.21
CA ARG A 74 -55.62 6.01 23.74
C ARG A 74 -54.37 6.78 23.31
N ILE A 75 -54.12 7.95 23.91
CA ILE A 75 -52.95 8.77 23.57
C ILE A 75 -51.65 7.99 23.86
N LYS A 76 -51.60 7.25 24.98
CA LYS A 76 -50.42 6.45 25.33
C LYS A 76 -50.17 5.34 24.31
N ASP A 77 -51.20 4.61 23.90
CA ASP A 77 -51.06 3.53 22.93
C ASP A 77 -50.71 4.06 21.54
N GLU A 78 -51.38 5.14 21.08
CA GLU A 78 -51.06 5.81 19.82
C GLU A 78 -49.61 6.31 19.81
N ALA A 79 -49.17 7.00 20.88
CA ALA A 79 -47.79 7.47 20.99
C ALA A 79 -46.78 6.32 21.07
N TYR A 80 -47.10 5.21 21.73
CA TYR A 80 -46.24 4.04 21.82
C TYR A 80 -46.06 3.38 20.44
N HIS A 81 -47.16 3.17 19.71
CA HIS A 81 -47.12 2.59 18.38
C HIS A 81 -46.39 3.49 17.38
N GLN A 82 -46.67 4.80 17.39
CA GLN A 82 -45.97 5.75 16.53
C GLN A 82 -44.47 5.81 16.82
N ALA A 83 -44.08 5.96 18.09
CA ALA A 83 -42.67 6.02 18.45
C ALA A 83 -41.92 4.71 18.13
N LYS A 84 -42.59 3.57 18.25
CA LYS A 84 -42.01 2.26 17.88
C LYS A 84 -41.76 2.16 16.38
N GLU A 85 -42.75 2.52 15.55
CA GLU A 85 -42.62 2.47 14.08
C GLU A 85 -41.58 3.48 13.59
N GLU A 86 -41.64 4.72 14.08
CA GLU A 86 -40.70 5.78 13.71
C GLU A 86 -39.28 5.44 14.14
N GLY A 87 -39.09 5.01 15.40
CA GLY A 87 -37.78 4.60 15.89
C GLY A 87 -37.20 3.37 15.17
N TYR A 88 -38.05 2.42 14.76
CA TYR A 88 -37.61 1.28 13.95
C TYR A 88 -37.19 1.72 12.55
N ARG A 89 -38.00 2.54 11.88
CA ARG A 89 -37.73 3.02 10.52
C ARG A 89 -36.47 3.88 10.48
N ASP A 90 -36.36 4.84 11.40
CA ASP A 90 -35.23 5.76 11.46
C ASP A 90 -33.94 5.02 11.82
N GLY A 91 -34.00 4.09 12.79
CA GLY A 91 -32.85 3.26 13.16
C GLY A 91 -32.42 2.30 12.04
N TYR A 92 -33.37 1.73 11.30
CA TYR A 92 -33.08 0.91 10.12
C TYR A 92 -32.39 1.74 9.03
N GLN A 93 -32.93 2.93 8.72
CA GLN A 93 -32.38 3.80 7.68
C GLN A 93 -31.00 4.36 8.04
N GLU A 94 -30.78 4.76 9.31
CA GLU A 94 -29.46 5.19 9.79
C GLU A 94 -28.46 4.03 9.73
N GLY A 95 -28.87 2.83 10.16
CA GLY A 95 -28.03 1.63 10.10
C GLY A 95 -27.68 1.18 8.68
N GLU A 96 -28.62 1.27 7.73
CA GLU A 96 -28.39 0.99 6.32
C GLU A 96 -27.36 1.96 5.73
N LEU A 97 -27.52 3.26 6.00
CA LEU A 97 -26.63 4.31 5.47
C LEU A 97 -25.22 4.24 6.09
N GLU A 98 -25.10 3.98 7.39
CA GLU A 98 -23.81 3.77 8.06
C GLU A 98 -23.13 2.49 7.55
N GLY A 99 -23.91 1.41 7.37
CA GLY A 99 -23.44 0.15 6.81
C GLY A 99 -22.93 0.30 5.37
N GLU A 100 -23.67 1.01 4.52
CA GLU A 100 -23.25 1.28 3.14
C GLU A 100 -21.96 2.10 3.11
N LYS A 101 -21.87 3.15 3.93
CA LYS A 101 -20.66 3.98 4.01
C LYS A 101 -19.45 3.16 4.46
N ALA A 102 -19.59 2.35 5.51
CA ALA A 102 -18.52 1.48 5.99
C ALA A 102 -18.09 0.46 4.92
N ALA A 103 -19.05 -0.13 4.20
CA ALA A 103 -18.78 -1.06 3.11
C ALA A 103 -18.06 -0.38 1.94
N GLN A 104 -18.45 0.85 1.58
CA GLN A 104 -17.79 1.63 0.54
C GLN A 104 -16.35 1.99 0.94
N GLU A 105 -16.13 2.46 2.17
CA GLU A 105 -14.79 2.77 2.69
C GLU A 105 -13.87 1.53 2.67
N LEU A 106 -14.38 0.39 3.15
CA LEU A 106 -13.64 -0.88 3.15
C LEU A 106 -13.34 -1.36 1.73
N THR A 107 -14.28 -1.20 0.80
CA THR A 107 -14.09 -1.54 -0.61
C THR A 107 -13.04 -0.65 -1.27
N GLN A 108 -13.04 0.65 -0.99
CA GLN A 108 -12.03 1.58 -1.50
C GLN A 108 -10.65 1.25 -0.95
N GLN A 109 -10.55 0.95 0.34
CA GLN A 109 -9.30 0.54 0.98
C GLN A 109 -8.78 -0.77 0.38
N ALA A 110 -9.65 -1.77 0.18
CA ALA A 110 -9.28 -3.03 -0.46
C ALA A 110 -8.75 -2.82 -1.89
N LYS A 111 -9.41 -1.97 -2.69
CA LYS A 111 -8.94 -1.61 -4.04
C LYS A 111 -7.57 -0.93 -4.01
N LYS A 112 -7.38 0.02 -3.09
CA LYS A 112 -6.10 0.72 -2.93
C LYS A 112 -4.97 -0.25 -2.56
N ASN A 113 -5.22 -1.11 -1.57
CA ASN A 113 -4.27 -2.12 -1.13
C ASN A 113 -3.91 -3.09 -2.27
N LEU A 114 -4.88 -3.48 -3.10
CA LEU A 114 -4.62 -4.35 -4.26
C LEU A 114 -3.70 -3.66 -5.28
N VAL A 115 -3.97 -2.40 -5.62
CA VAL A 115 -3.12 -1.63 -6.54
C VAL A 115 -1.71 -1.45 -5.99
N GLU A 116 -1.58 -1.08 -4.72
CA GLU A 116 -0.29 -0.95 -4.04
C GLU A 116 0.48 -2.28 -4.01
N THR A 117 -0.21 -3.38 -3.72
CA THR A 117 0.38 -4.72 -3.69
C THR A 117 0.90 -5.10 -5.08
N VAL A 118 0.09 -4.94 -6.13
CA VAL A 118 0.49 -5.27 -7.51
C VAL A 118 1.71 -4.44 -7.93
N ASN A 119 1.73 -3.15 -7.61
CA ASN A 119 2.87 -2.29 -7.95
C ASN A 119 4.13 -2.67 -7.16
N SER A 120 3.99 -2.93 -5.86
CA SER A 120 5.09 -3.39 -5.00
C SER A 120 5.65 -4.73 -5.48
N THR A 121 4.80 -5.68 -5.84
CA THR A 121 5.23 -6.97 -6.39
C THR A 121 6.00 -6.78 -7.70
N LYS A 122 5.53 -5.94 -8.62
CA LYS A 122 6.25 -5.66 -9.87
C LYS A 122 7.63 -5.04 -9.62
N GLN A 123 7.71 -4.07 -8.70
CA GLN A 123 8.98 -3.45 -8.33
C GLN A 123 9.93 -4.45 -7.68
N TYR A 124 9.42 -5.30 -6.80
CA TYR A 124 10.19 -6.37 -6.18
C TYR A 124 10.76 -7.35 -7.22
N ILE A 125 9.93 -7.82 -8.15
CA ILE A 125 10.36 -8.73 -9.23
C ILE A 125 11.45 -8.08 -10.08
N ALA A 126 11.27 -6.82 -10.48
CA ALA A 126 12.27 -6.10 -11.29
C ALA A 126 13.60 -5.93 -10.53
N ALA A 127 13.53 -5.53 -9.26
CA ALA A 127 14.72 -5.37 -8.43
C ALA A 127 15.44 -6.71 -8.23
N GLU A 128 14.71 -7.79 -7.97
CA GLU A 128 15.30 -9.10 -7.77
C GLU A 128 15.90 -9.68 -9.06
N ARG A 129 15.25 -9.46 -10.21
CA ARG A 129 15.83 -9.78 -11.53
C ARG A 129 17.17 -9.09 -11.72
N ASN A 130 17.25 -7.79 -11.42
CA ASN A 130 18.50 -7.04 -11.55
C ASN A 130 19.60 -7.56 -10.61
N LYS A 131 19.26 -7.97 -9.39
CA LYS A 131 20.25 -8.57 -8.47
C LYS A 131 20.81 -9.90 -9.00
N ILE A 132 19.93 -10.78 -9.49
CA ILE A 132 20.35 -12.08 -10.04
C ILE A 132 21.29 -11.86 -11.23
N ILE A 133 20.94 -10.90 -12.09
CA ILE A 133 21.76 -10.53 -13.24
C ILE A 133 23.12 -9.97 -12.82
N SER A 134 23.15 -9.03 -11.87
CA SER A 134 24.42 -8.48 -11.33
C SER A 134 25.30 -9.59 -10.76
N PHE A 135 24.71 -10.49 -9.98
CA PHE A 135 25.43 -11.63 -9.42
C PHE A 135 25.98 -12.57 -10.50
N ALA A 136 25.22 -12.81 -11.57
CA ALA A 136 25.68 -13.61 -12.70
C ALA A 136 26.87 -12.94 -13.43
N ILE A 137 26.85 -11.61 -13.59
CA ILE A 137 27.98 -10.86 -14.16
C ILE A 137 29.20 -11.00 -13.27
N GLU A 138 29.08 -10.77 -11.96
CA GLU A 138 30.20 -10.91 -11.01
C GLU A 138 30.81 -12.31 -11.07
N MET A 139 29.98 -13.36 -11.13
CA MET A 139 30.47 -14.73 -11.28
C MET A 139 31.17 -14.94 -12.63
N ALA A 140 30.59 -14.45 -13.73
CA ALA A 140 31.19 -14.58 -15.06
C ALA A 140 32.54 -13.86 -15.12
N GLU A 141 32.62 -12.65 -14.57
CA GLU A 141 33.85 -11.87 -14.48
C GLU A 141 34.93 -12.64 -13.70
N ILE A 142 34.59 -13.19 -12.53
CA ILE A 142 35.53 -14.00 -11.74
C ILE A 142 36.04 -15.21 -12.54
N LEU A 143 35.14 -15.93 -13.22
CA LEU A 143 35.50 -17.11 -14.01
C LEU A 143 36.40 -16.77 -15.20
N VAL A 144 36.07 -15.71 -15.94
CA VAL A 144 36.87 -15.27 -17.10
C VAL A 144 38.22 -14.76 -16.62
N LYS A 145 38.27 -13.94 -15.56
CA LYS A 145 39.53 -13.49 -14.96
C LYS A 145 40.41 -14.67 -14.54
N HIS A 146 39.82 -15.70 -13.93
CA HIS A 146 40.54 -16.89 -13.51
C HIS A 146 41.17 -17.64 -14.70
N GLU A 147 40.43 -17.80 -15.81
CA GLU A 147 40.99 -18.45 -17.00
C GLU A 147 42.05 -17.60 -17.67
N LEU A 148 41.84 -16.28 -17.77
CA LEU A 148 42.85 -15.34 -18.28
C LEU A 148 44.12 -15.40 -17.43
N ASP A 149 44.03 -15.38 -16.10
CA ASP A 149 45.14 -15.50 -15.15
C ASP A 149 45.94 -16.80 -15.31
N LYS A 150 45.27 -17.88 -15.72
CA LYS A 150 45.87 -19.19 -15.93
C LYS A 150 46.56 -19.29 -17.29
N ASP A 151 45.97 -18.74 -18.35
CA ASP A 151 46.54 -18.72 -19.70
C ASP A 151 46.34 -17.35 -20.37
N SER A 152 47.45 -16.64 -20.59
CA SER A 152 47.43 -15.33 -21.27
C SER A 152 47.01 -15.42 -22.75
N GLY A 153 47.04 -16.60 -23.36
CA GLY A 153 46.54 -16.89 -24.70
C GLY A 153 45.02 -16.67 -24.85
N GLU A 154 44.25 -16.89 -23.78
CA GLU A 154 42.78 -16.80 -23.78
C GLU A 154 42.26 -15.37 -23.96
N LEU A 155 43.15 -14.37 -23.88
CA LEU A 155 42.80 -12.99 -24.23
C LEU A 155 42.62 -12.80 -25.75
N LEU A 156 43.35 -13.56 -26.57
CA LEU A 156 43.38 -13.32 -28.02
C LEU A 156 42.00 -13.48 -28.69
N PRO A 157 41.19 -14.52 -28.41
CA PRO A 157 39.85 -14.62 -28.97
C PRO A 157 38.93 -13.46 -28.58
N LEU A 158 39.14 -12.85 -27.41
CA LEU A 158 38.35 -11.71 -26.94
C LEU A 158 38.71 -10.42 -27.71
N LEU A 159 39.96 -10.29 -28.15
CA LEU A 159 40.43 -9.13 -28.92
C LEU A 159 40.22 -9.29 -30.43
N ASP A 160 39.98 -10.50 -30.93
CA ASP A 160 39.85 -10.76 -32.37
C ASP A 160 38.82 -9.88 -33.09
N PRO A 161 37.62 -9.61 -32.54
CA PRO A 161 36.66 -8.69 -33.17
C PRO A 161 37.20 -7.26 -33.33
N ILE A 162 37.92 -6.76 -32.32
CA ILE A 162 38.53 -5.42 -32.33
C ILE A 162 39.67 -5.39 -33.36
N LEU A 163 40.57 -6.37 -33.32
CA LEU A 163 41.69 -6.45 -34.25
C LEU A 163 41.21 -6.61 -35.70
N PHE A 164 40.16 -7.40 -35.93
CA PHE A 164 39.57 -7.59 -37.25
C PHE A 164 38.96 -6.29 -37.82
N LYS A 165 38.32 -5.48 -36.97
CA LYS A 165 37.77 -4.18 -37.37
C LYS A 165 38.86 -3.18 -37.77
N LEU A 166 40.04 -3.28 -37.13
CA LEU A 166 41.14 -2.34 -37.25
C LEU A 166 42.21 -2.76 -38.26
N GLU A 167 42.26 -4.03 -38.67
CA GLU A 167 43.24 -4.52 -39.66
C GLU A 167 42.85 -4.11 -41.09
N LYS A 168 43.33 -2.94 -41.51
CA LYS A 168 43.22 -2.48 -42.90
C LYS A 168 44.60 -2.33 -43.54
N PRO A 169 44.70 -2.44 -44.88
CA PRO A 169 45.94 -2.16 -45.59
C PRO A 169 46.49 -0.76 -45.29
N ASP A 170 47.81 -0.66 -45.27
CA ASP A 170 48.57 0.59 -45.05
C ASP A 170 48.39 1.28 -43.68
N GLN A 171 47.67 0.65 -42.74
CA GLN A 171 47.47 1.18 -41.38
C GLN A 171 48.56 0.75 -40.40
N VAL A 172 48.73 1.57 -39.35
CA VAL A 172 49.56 1.26 -38.18
C VAL A 172 48.61 0.98 -37.01
N ILE A 173 48.75 -0.18 -36.37
CA ILE A 173 48.01 -0.54 -35.16
C ILE A 173 48.94 -0.47 -33.95
N THR A 174 48.60 0.32 -32.95
CA THR A 174 49.28 0.39 -31.67
C THR A 174 48.43 -0.30 -30.61
N ILE A 175 48.98 -1.30 -29.94
CA ILE A 175 48.30 -2.04 -28.86
C ILE A 175 48.99 -1.71 -27.54
N HIS A 176 48.24 -1.18 -26.57
CA HIS A 176 48.73 -1.05 -25.20
C HIS A 176 48.08 -2.11 -24.32
N ALA A 177 48.90 -2.89 -23.64
CA ALA A 177 48.42 -3.96 -22.76
C ALA A 177 49.35 -4.15 -21.57
N ASN A 178 48.89 -4.91 -20.58
CA ASN A 178 49.74 -5.37 -19.50
C ASN A 178 50.91 -6.24 -20.04
N PRO A 179 52.15 -6.11 -19.52
CA PRO A 179 53.33 -6.82 -20.05
C PRO A 179 53.17 -8.34 -20.16
N ARG A 180 52.32 -8.96 -19.32
CA ARG A 180 52.03 -10.41 -19.37
C ARG A 180 51.49 -10.91 -20.71
N TYR A 181 50.93 -10.00 -21.54
CA TYR A 181 50.36 -10.34 -22.85
C TYR A 181 51.31 -10.03 -24.01
N HIS A 182 52.47 -9.43 -23.75
CA HIS A 182 53.37 -8.93 -24.79
C HIS A 182 53.71 -9.99 -25.84
N GLU A 183 54.24 -11.14 -25.39
CA GLU A 183 54.69 -12.21 -26.28
C GLU A 183 53.54 -12.79 -27.12
N VAL A 184 52.38 -12.99 -26.49
CA VAL A 184 51.17 -13.55 -27.11
C VAL A 184 50.63 -12.60 -28.18
N LEU A 185 50.56 -11.29 -27.88
CA LEU A 185 50.12 -10.26 -28.81
C LEU A 185 51.08 -10.10 -29.99
N VAL A 186 52.39 -10.05 -29.75
CA VAL A 186 53.40 -9.96 -30.82
C VAL A 186 53.27 -11.15 -31.77
N LYS A 187 53.13 -12.37 -31.25
CA LYS A 187 52.95 -13.58 -32.07
C LYS A 187 51.68 -13.53 -32.92
N LYS A 188 50.57 -13.05 -32.35
CA LYS A 188 49.30 -12.86 -33.09
C LYS A 188 49.44 -11.81 -34.19
N MET A 189 50.06 -10.66 -33.89
CA MET A 189 50.22 -9.58 -34.85
C MET A 189 51.21 -9.92 -35.98
N GLU A 190 52.27 -10.69 -35.71
CA GLU A 190 53.14 -11.24 -36.75
C GLU A 190 52.39 -12.17 -37.72
N THR A 191 51.38 -12.89 -37.22
CA THR A 191 50.53 -13.73 -38.09
C THR A 191 49.65 -12.85 -38.97
N LYS A 192 48.96 -11.85 -38.38
CA LYS A 192 48.11 -10.90 -39.12
C LYS A 192 48.87 -10.07 -40.15
N LYS A 193 50.13 -9.71 -39.87
CA LYS A 193 51.01 -8.99 -40.80
C LYS A 193 51.33 -9.79 -42.08
N LYS A 194 51.32 -11.12 -42.01
CA LYS A 194 51.51 -11.99 -43.19
C LYS A 194 50.24 -12.08 -44.03
N GLU A 195 49.09 -11.90 -43.42
CA GLU A 195 47.76 -12.00 -44.06
C GLU A 195 47.33 -10.66 -44.67
N THR A 196 47.72 -9.53 -44.07
CA THR A 196 47.31 -8.18 -44.47
C THR A 196 48.46 -7.38 -45.09
N ALA A 197 48.26 -6.91 -46.32
CA ALA A 197 49.28 -6.14 -47.04
C ALA A 197 49.65 -4.84 -46.30
N ASN A 198 50.95 -4.59 -46.14
CA ASN A 198 51.52 -3.38 -45.53
C ASN A 198 51.05 -3.07 -44.10
N LEU A 199 50.51 -4.05 -43.37
CA LEU A 199 50.14 -3.86 -41.97
C LEU A 199 51.39 -3.61 -41.12
N ARG A 200 51.40 -2.51 -40.39
CA ARG A 200 52.41 -2.20 -39.38
C ARG A 200 51.76 -2.26 -38.00
N TYR A 201 52.49 -2.75 -37.02
CA TYR A 201 51.98 -2.82 -35.65
C TYR A 201 53.06 -2.47 -34.64
N ILE A 202 52.63 -2.03 -33.46
CA ILE A 202 53.47 -1.75 -32.29
C ILE A 202 52.73 -2.30 -31.07
N VAL A 203 53.40 -3.13 -30.26
CA VAL A 203 52.88 -3.59 -28.96
C VAL A 203 53.66 -2.86 -27.87
N LEU A 204 52.95 -2.13 -27.02
CA LEU A 204 53.49 -1.31 -25.95
C LEU A 204 53.04 -1.82 -24.59
N ASP A 205 54.01 -2.05 -23.73
CA ASP A 205 53.76 -2.46 -22.35
C ASP A 205 53.27 -1.27 -21.52
N ASN A 206 52.12 -1.45 -20.87
CA ASN A 206 51.53 -0.45 -20.00
C ASN A 206 51.12 -1.06 -18.66
N LEU A 207 51.99 -0.91 -17.66
CA LEU A 207 51.75 -1.36 -16.28
C LEU A 207 50.62 -0.63 -15.57
N LYS A 208 50.15 0.51 -16.10
CA LYS A 208 49.01 1.24 -15.53
C LYS A 208 47.66 0.63 -15.92
N LEU A 209 47.61 -0.16 -16.99
CA LEU A 209 46.41 -0.87 -17.41
C LEU A 209 46.19 -2.12 -16.56
N SER A 210 44.93 -2.40 -16.27
CA SER A 210 44.51 -3.65 -15.66
C SER A 210 44.93 -4.84 -16.55
N PRO A 211 45.24 -6.03 -15.97
CA PRO A 211 45.39 -7.26 -16.75
C PRO A 211 44.15 -7.67 -17.57
N TYR A 212 43.03 -6.97 -17.43
CA TYR A 212 41.78 -7.25 -18.12
C TYR A 212 41.35 -6.11 -19.04
N GLU A 213 42.28 -5.18 -19.30
CA GLU A 213 42.09 -4.01 -20.13
C GLU A 213 43.17 -3.96 -21.22
N VAL A 214 42.76 -3.69 -22.45
CA VAL A 214 43.65 -3.50 -23.60
C VAL A 214 43.12 -2.36 -24.45
N THR A 215 44.00 -1.44 -24.85
CA THR A 215 43.63 -0.40 -25.81
C THR A 215 44.30 -0.67 -27.15
N VAL A 216 43.53 -0.48 -28.22
CA VAL A 216 43.98 -0.66 -29.59
C VAL A 216 43.69 0.61 -30.38
N GLU A 217 44.74 1.22 -30.89
CA GLU A 217 44.68 2.45 -31.66
C GLU A 217 45.10 2.17 -33.11
N SER A 218 44.36 2.72 -34.05
CA SER A 218 44.74 2.86 -35.46
C SER A 218 44.78 4.35 -35.84
N THR A 219 45.18 4.65 -37.07
CA THR A 219 45.13 6.03 -37.59
C THR A 219 43.71 6.62 -37.61
N GLU A 220 42.67 5.78 -37.68
CA GLU A 220 41.28 6.23 -37.85
C GLU A 220 40.41 6.01 -36.61
N SER A 221 40.84 5.18 -35.66
CA SER A 221 39.96 4.71 -34.59
C SER A 221 40.74 4.27 -33.37
N PHE A 222 40.09 4.41 -32.22
CA PHE A 222 40.59 3.98 -30.93
C PHE A 222 39.51 3.12 -30.27
N GLU A 223 39.87 1.90 -29.90
CA GLU A 223 38.98 0.92 -29.27
C GLU A 223 39.61 0.48 -27.95
N THR A 224 38.78 0.36 -26.91
CA THR A 224 39.18 -0.19 -25.62
C THR A 224 38.43 -1.48 -25.38
N PHE A 225 39.17 -2.54 -25.08
CA PHE A 225 38.64 -3.73 -24.44
C PHE A 225 38.79 -3.57 -22.93
N ASP A 226 37.68 -3.61 -22.22
CA ASP A 226 37.64 -3.76 -20.77
C ASP A 226 36.67 -4.91 -20.45
N LEU A 227 37.16 -5.97 -19.79
CA LEU A 227 36.36 -7.17 -19.53
C LEU A 227 35.05 -6.85 -18.80
N GLN A 228 35.07 -5.93 -17.84
CA GLN A 228 33.89 -5.58 -17.08
C GLN A 228 32.89 -4.88 -17.99
N GLU A 229 33.32 -3.88 -18.76
CA GLU A 229 32.44 -3.20 -19.72
C GLU A 229 31.87 -4.15 -20.78
N GLU A 230 32.68 -5.07 -21.32
CA GLU A 230 32.24 -6.02 -22.34
C GLU A 230 31.18 -6.99 -21.81
N LEU A 231 31.31 -7.48 -20.57
CA LEU A 231 30.28 -8.32 -19.95
C LEU A 231 28.95 -7.57 -19.76
N HIS A 232 29.01 -6.27 -19.44
CA HIS A 232 27.80 -5.44 -19.32
C HIS A 232 27.16 -5.18 -20.70
N LYS A 233 27.95 -4.89 -21.73
CA LYS A 233 27.47 -4.71 -23.11
C LYS A 233 26.80 -5.99 -23.63
N PHE A 234 27.42 -7.14 -23.39
CA PHE A 234 26.86 -8.45 -23.78
C PHE A 234 25.48 -8.69 -23.15
N LEU A 235 25.31 -8.39 -21.87
CA LEU A 235 24.02 -8.50 -21.21
C LEU A 235 22.99 -7.56 -21.83
N GLN A 236 23.35 -6.30 -22.09
CA GLN A 236 22.43 -5.33 -22.67
C GLN A 236 21.91 -5.81 -24.03
N GLN A 237 22.78 -6.38 -24.87
CA GLN A 237 22.38 -6.96 -26.15
C GLN A 237 21.39 -8.12 -25.99
N ILE A 238 21.58 -8.99 -24.99
CA ILE A 238 20.63 -10.07 -24.71
C ILE A 238 19.27 -9.50 -24.30
N GLN A 239 19.25 -8.48 -23.44
CA GLN A 239 18.01 -7.84 -22.99
C GLN A 239 17.26 -7.12 -24.12
N GLU A 240 17.96 -6.58 -25.11
CA GLU A 240 17.36 -5.92 -26.28
C GLU A 240 16.83 -6.92 -27.33
N THR A 241 17.29 -8.18 -27.27
CA THR A 241 16.91 -9.24 -28.22
C THR A 241 15.70 -10.07 -27.74
N GLU A 242 15.32 -9.96 -26.46
CA GLU A 242 14.10 -10.56 -25.87
C GLU A 242 12.86 -9.64 -26.00
#